data_AF-A0A7V0ZAK2-F1
#
_entry.id   AF-A0A7V0ZAK2-F1
#
_cell.length_a   1.000
_cell.length_b   1.000
_cell.length_c   1.000
_cell.angle_alpha   90.00
_cell.angle_beta   90.00
_cell.angle_gamma   90.00
#
_symmetry.space_group_name_H-M   'P 1'
#
loop_
_entity.id
_entity.type
_entity.pdbx_description
1 polymer ?
#
loop_
_entity_poly.entity_id
_entity_poly.type
_entity_poly.pdbx_seq_one_letter_code
_entity_poly.pdbx_strand_id
1 'polypeptide(L)'
;KIRVRKRDGTREDFDIEKLGGALRRGMHCVGESTADARELAHAIHIHLQRKRRKSISSSAVFEMALKTLQRVEMGEAAEILELHRMFRGVCRRVLRVRHEDGKITMWDKSRLARLAERIWDLSPRTARIFAGEVESHILPQEQREISSREVLDMLNQKVSQFGLADAVPVEPIKDA
;
A
#
# COMPACT_ATOMS: atom_id res chain seq x y z
N LYS A 1 -10.23 17.99 7.86
CA LYS A 1 -9.57 16.70 7.55
C LYS A 1 -8.51 16.93 6.46
N ILE A 2 -7.34 16.32 6.57
CA ILE A 2 -6.26 16.42 5.58
C ILE A 2 -6.46 15.32 4.54
N ARG A 3 -6.40 15.66 3.25
CA ARG A 3 -6.46 14.68 2.14
C ARG A 3 -5.08 14.40 1.57
N VAL A 4 -4.78 13.13 1.30
CA VAL A 4 -3.54 12.71 0.64
C VAL A 4 -3.83 12.38 -0.82
N ARG A 5 -3.19 13.11 -1.74
CA ARG A 5 -3.21 12.83 -3.18
C ARG A 5 -2.18 11.76 -3.52
N LYS A 6 -2.62 10.67 -4.12
CA LYS A 6 -1.80 9.54 -4.54
C LYS A 6 -1.22 9.77 -5.94
N ARG A 7 -0.30 8.90 -6.35
CA ARG A 7 0.35 8.96 -7.67
C ARG A 7 -0.65 8.71 -8.82
N ASP A 8 -1.64 7.85 -8.60
CA ASP A 8 -2.70 7.52 -9.55
C ASP A 8 -3.81 8.60 -9.61
N GLY A 9 -3.59 9.78 -9.02
CA GLY A 9 -4.56 10.88 -8.97
C GLY A 9 -5.63 10.73 -7.89
N THR A 10 -5.80 9.54 -7.31
CA THR A 10 -6.82 9.31 -6.27
C THR A 10 -6.51 10.06 -4.98
N ARG A 11 -7.53 10.24 -4.14
CA ARG A 11 -7.42 10.97 -2.87
C ARG A 11 -7.99 10.15 -1.73
N GLU A 12 -7.18 9.94 -0.69
CA GLU A 12 -7.60 9.30 0.56
C GLU A 12 -7.50 10.29 1.72
N ASP A 13 -8.15 9.99 2.85
CA ASP A 13 -7.93 10.73 4.08
C ASP A 13 -6.52 10.42 4.61
N PHE A 14 -5.87 11.39 5.28
CA PHE A 14 -4.60 11.13 5.96
C PHE A 14 -4.79 10.09 7.05
N ASP A 15 -4.10 8.97 6.92
CA ASP A 15 -4.20 7.82 7.81
C ASP A 15 -2.91 7.72 8.63
N ILE A 16 -3.01 8.03 9.92
CA ILE A 16 -1.88 8.03 10.87
C ILE A 16 -1.33 6.62 11.02
N GLU A 17 -2.20 5.62 11.15
CA GLU A 17 -1.81 4.22 11.33
C GLU A 17 -1.06 3.69 10.09
N LYS A 18 -1.48 4.11 8.89
CA LYS A 18 -0.77 3.78 7.65
C LYS A 18 0.64 4.36 7.60
N LEU A 19 0.81 5.59 8.10
CA LEU A 19 2.13 6.21 8.17
C LEU A 19 2.99 5.57 9.26
N GLY A 20 2.44 5.36 10.45
CA GLY A 20 3.10 4.67 11.56
C GLY A 20 3.55 3.27 11.19
N GLY A 21 2.70 2.49 10.49
CA GLY A 21 3.08 1.19 9.96
C GLY A 21 4.19 1.24 8.91
N ALA A 22 4.33 2.34 8.16
CA ALA A 22 5.46 2.53 7.25
C ALA A 22 6.75 2.87 7.99
N LEU A 23 6.70 3.78 8.96
CA LEU A 23 7.83 4.13 9.81
C LEU A 23 8.32 2.91 10.58
N ARG A 24 7.41 2.15 11.18
CA ARG A 24 7.70 0.93 11.93
C ARG A 24 8.50 -0.08 11.12
N ARG A 25 8.21 -0.24 9.82
CA ARG A 25 8.98 -1.15 8.96
C ARG A 25 10.43 -0.70 8.78
N GLY A 26 10.68 0.60 8.62
CA GLY A 26 12.05 1.12 8.54
C GLY A 26 12.79 0.97 9.87
N MET A 27 12.12 1.32 10.97
CA MET A 27 12.69 1.28 12.33
C MET A 27 12.95 -0.15 12.81
N HIS A 28 12.08 -1.10 12.49
CA HIS A 28 12.25 -2.49 12.92
C HIS A 28 13.52 -3.13 12.35
N CYS A 29 13.93 -2.76 11.14
CA CYS A 29 15.15 -3.30 10.52
C CYS A 29 16.45 -2.86 11.20
N VAL A 30 16.41 -1.80 12.03
CA VAL A 30 17.57 -1.27 12.77
C VAL A 30 17.50 -1.57 14.27
N GLY A 31 16.55 -2.41 14.70
CA GLY A 31 16.39 -2.77 16.12
C GLY A 31 15.69 -1.73 16.98
N GLU A 32 15.11 -0.69 16.38
CA GLU A 32 14.49 0.43 17.11
C GLU A 32 13.06 0.12 17.59
N SER A 33 12.64 0.85 18.63
CA SER A 33 11.33 0.67 19.25
C SER A 33 10.18 0.96 18.28
N THR A 34 9.28 -0.02 18.12
CA THR A 34 8.10 0.14 17.27
C THR A 34 7.05 1.13 17.82
N ALA A 35 7.13 1.49 19.11
CA ALA A 35 6.23 2.47 19.73
C ALA A 35 6.47 3.88 19.17
N ASP A 36 7.74 4.23 18.94
CA ASP A 36 8.14 5.57 18.47
C ASP A 36 7.63 5.86 17.06
N ALA A 37 7.48 4.83 16.22
CA ALA A 37 6.93 4.97 14.87
C ALA A 37 5.54 5.62 14.85
N ARG A 38 4.69 5.31 15.84
CA ARG A 38 3.35 5.89 15.96
C ARG A 38 3.44 7.34 16.39
N GLU A 39 4.27 7.65 17.38
CA GLU A 39 4.46 9.02 17.88
C GLU A 39 5.02 9.95 16.79
N LEU A 40 5.98 9.48 15.99
CA LEU A 40 6.49 10.23 14.85
C LEU A 40 5.41 10.47 13.78
N ALA A 41 4.53 9.50 13.51
CA ALA A 41 3.39 9.69 12.62
C ALA A 41 2.39 10.72 13.16
N HIS A 42 2.13 10.71 14.48
CA HIS A 42 1.32 11.72 15.16
C HIS A 42 1.95 13.12 15.07
N ALA A 43 3.27 13.25 15.29
CA ALA A 43 3.99 14.51 15.18
C ALA A 43 3.86 15.12 13.77
N ILE A 44 3.98 14.31 12.73
CA ILE A 44 3.74 14.73 11.34
C ILE A 44 2.29 15.20 11.15
N HIS A 45 1.31 14.47 11.70
CA HIS A 45 -0.09 14.87 11.63
C HIS A 45 -0.36 16.22 12.30
N ILE A 46 0.15 16.42 13.52
CA ILE A 46 0.05 17.68 14.26
C ILE A 46 0.68 18.83 13.47
N HIS A 47 1.85 18.59 12.88
CA HIS A 47 2.50 19.59 12.02
C HIS A 47 1.60 20.02 10.85
N LEU A 48 1.01 19.06 10.15
CA LEU A 48 0.11 19.33 9.01
C LEU A 48 -1.15 20.10 9.44
N GLN A 49 -1.72 19.75 10.60
CA GLN A 49 -2.86 20.46 11.18
C GLN A 49 -2.50 21.91 11.52
N ARG A 50 -1.37 22.15 12.21
CA ARG A 50 -0.89 23.49 12.57
C ARG A 50 -0.64 24.37 11.35
N LYS A 51 -0.13 23.79 10.26
CA LYS A 51 0.07 24.48 8.97
C LYS A 51 -1.23 24.65 8.15
N ARG A 52 -2.39 24.26 8.70
CA ARG A 52 -3.73 24.35 8.06
C ARG A 52 -3.77 23.74 6.66
N ARG A 53 -2.98 22.69 6.41
CA ARG A 53 -2.92 22.02 5.10
C ARG A 53 -4.20 21.21 4.88
N LYS A 54 -4.96 21.50 3.83
CA LYS A 54 -6.16 20.71 3.46
C LYS A 54 -5.83 19.50 2.58
N SER A 55 -4.75 19.58 1.81
CA SER A 55 -4.32 18.55 0.86
C SER A 55 -2.79 18.47 0.79
N ILE A 56 -2.26 17.27 0.64
CA ILE A 56 -0.83 16.99 0.51
C ILE A 56 -0.61 15.80 -0.43
N SER A 57 0.51 15.77 -1.16
CA SER A 57 0.84 14.59 -1.97
C SER A 57 1.41 13.47 -1.10
N SER A 58 1.24 12.21 -1.50
CA SER A 58 1.88 11.10 -0.81
C SER A 58 3.41 11.16 -0.84
N SER A 59 4.00 11.81 -1.85
CA SER A 59 5.43 12.06 -1.90
C SER A 59 5.89 13.04 -0.83
N ALA A 60 5.15 14.13 -0.62
CA ALA A 60 5.49 15.11 0.41
C ALA A 60 5.32 14.52 1.82
N VAL A 61 4.28 13.71 2.07
CA VAL A 61 4.14 12.98 3.34
C VAL A 61 5.35 12.07 3.59
N PHE A 62 5.85 11.41 2.55
CA PHE A 62 7.03 10.57 2.66
C PHE A 62 8.30 11.36 2.93
N GLU A 63 8.53 12.48 2.24
CA GLU A 63 9.66 13.37 2.51
C GLU A 63 9.63 13.90 3.96
N MET A 64 8.44 14.21 4.48
CA MET A 64 8.28 14.58 5.89
C MET A 64 8.66 13.44 6.81
N ALA A 65 8.31 12.20 6.48
CA ALA A 65 8.70 11.02 7.25
C ALA A 65 10.22 10.84 7.31
N LEU A 66 10.91 10.96 6.17
CA LEU A 66 12.38 10.89 6.12
C LEU A 66 13.03 11.98 6.97
N LYS A 67 12.60 13.24 6.80
CA LYS A 67 13.14 14.37 7.58
C LYS A 67 12.87 14.23 9.08
N THR A 68 11.74 13.62 9.44
CA THR A 68 11.37 13.37 10.83
C THR A 68 12.32 12.34 11.45
N LEU A 69 12.56 11.21 10.77
CA LEU A 69 13.52 10.19 11.20
C LEU A 69 14.94 10.75 11.33
N GLN A 70 15.41 11.48 10.33
CA GLN A 70 16.73 12.13 10.36
C GLN A 70 16.89 13.09 11.55
N ARG A 71 15.82 13.83 11.90
CA ARG A 71 15.85 14.82 12.99
C ARG A 71 15.84 14.19 14.38
N VAL A 72 15.41 12.94 14.51
CA VAL A 72 15.49 12.15 15.75
C VAL A 72 16.67 11.18 15.72
N GLU A 73 17.68 11.47 14.91
CA GLU A 73 18.93 10.70 14.78
C GLU A 73 18.73 9.25 14.29
N MET A 74 17.57 8.94 13.72
CA MET A 74 17.25 7.64 13.11
C MET A 74 17.57 7.64 11.61
N GLY A 75 18.80 7.99 11.25
CA GLY A 75 19.26 8.12 9.86
C GLY A 75 19.14 6.80 9.07
N GLU A 76 19.59 5.70 9.65
CA GLU A 76 19.56 4.38 9.01
C GLU A 76 18.12 3.90 8.74
N ALA A 77 17.19 4.12 9.68
CA ALA A 77 15.78 3.82 9.46
C ALA A 77 15.19 4.64 8.29
N ALA A 78 15.65 5.88 8.09
CA ALA A 78 15.25 6.72 6.97
C ALA A 78 15.75 6.15 5.64
N GLU A 79 17.02 5.70 5.60
CA GLU A 79 17.61 5.05 4.42
C GLU A 79 16.85 3.77 4.06
N ILE A 80 16.56 2.90 5.02
CA ILE A 80 15.78 1.68 4.80
C ILE A 80 14.39 2.00 4.25
N LEU A 81 13.74 3.03 4.80
CA LEU A 81 12.43 3.47 4.33
C LEU A 81 12.48 4.00 2.89
N GLU A 82 13.54 4.73 2.52
CA GLU A 82 13.82 5.18 1.14
C GLU A 82 14.06 4.02 0.19
N LEU A 83 14.96 3.09 0.54
CA LEU A 83 15.25 1.88 -0.23
C LEU A 83 13.97 1.08 -0.48
N HIS A 84 13.15 0.87 0.55
CA HIS A 84 11.89 0.15 0.41
C HIS A 84 10.90 0.87 -0.54
N ARG A 85 10.84 2.21 -0.51
CA ARG A 85 10.01 2.97 -1.45
C ARG A 85 10.53 2.86 -2.88
N MET A 86 11.85 2.95 -3.07
CA MET A 86 12.49 2.81 -4.38
C MET A 86 12.27 1.43 -4.95
N PHE A 87 12.54 0.38 -4.17
CA PHE A 87 12.35 -1.02 -4.54
C PHE A 87 10.91 -1.27 -5.00
N ARG A 88 9.89 -0.88 -4.21
CA ARG A 88 8.49 -1.01 -4.64
C ARG A 88 8.19 -0.23 -5.93
N GLY A 89 8.80 0.93 -6.11
CA GLY A 89 8.69 1.71 -7.33
C GLY A 89 9.27 1.00 -8.55
N VAL A 90 10.41 0.31 -8.40
CA VAL A 90 11.03 -0.50 -9.44
C VAL A 90 10.18 -1.73 -9.72
N CYS A 91 9.85 -2.54 -8.71
CA CYS A 91 9.10 -3.79 -8.89
C CYS A 91 7.75 -3.54 -9.58
N ARG A 92 7.01 -2.50 -9.19
CA ARG A 92 5.74 -2.15 -9.89
C ARG A 92 5.90 -1.80 -11.37
N ARG A 93 7.07 -1.26 -11.77
CA ARG A 93 7.35 -0.89 -13.17
C ARG A 93 7.80 -2.07 -14.03
N VAL A 94 8.20 -3.18 -13.41
CA VAL A 94 8.72 -4.35 -14.14
C VAL A 94 7.81 -5.57 -14.01
N LEU A 95 6.97 -5.63 -12.98
CA LEU A 95 6.02 -6.70 -12.77
C LEU A 95 4.89 -6.65 -13.82
N ARG A 96 4.72 -7.77 -14.51
CA ARG A 96 3.69 -7.99 -15.53
C ARG A 96 2.65 -8.98 -15.02
N VAL A 97 1.42 -8.81 -15.48
CA VAL A 97 0.30 -9.71 -15.21
C VAL A 97 -0.14 -10.33 -16.53
N ARG A 98 -0.08 -11.66 -16.62
CA ARG A 98 -0.57 -12.46 -17.77
C ARG A 98 -2.03 -12.84 -17.56
N HIS A 99 -2.89 -12.42 -18.46
CA HIS A 99 -4.32 -12.73 -18.48
C HIS A 99 -4.59 -14.06 -19.20
N GLU A 100 -5.77 -14.64 -18.98
CA GLU A 100 -6.14 -15.94 -19.56
C GLU A 100 -6.28 -15.89 -21.09
N ASP A 101 -6.65 -14.73 -21.64
CA ASP A 101 -6.69 -14.42 -23.08
C ASP A 101 -5.28 -14.27 -23.70
N GLY A 102 -4.22 -14.49 -22.93
CA GLY A 102 -2.82 -14.33 -23.35
C GLY A 102 -2.32 -12.88 -23.33
N LYS A 103 -3.18 -11.90 -23.02
CA LYS A 103 -2.78 -10.50 -22.91
C LYS A 103 -1.84 -10.30 -21.72
N ILE A 104 -0.87 -9.40 -21.87
CA ILE A 104 0.04 -9.03 -20.80
C ILE A 104 -0.15 -7.54 -20.47
N THR A 105 -0.38 -7.23 -19.20
CA THR A 105 -0.48 -5.84 -18.71
C THR A 105 0.51 -5.57 -17.61
N MET A 106 0.89 -4.30 -17.42
CA MET A 106 1.68 -3.89 -16.25
C MET A 106 0.88 -4.04 -14.96
N TRP A 107 1.59 -4.30 -13.85
CA TRP A 107 0.98 -4.32 -12.52
C TRP A 107 0.32 -2.97 -12.19
N ASP A 108 -0.96 -3.02 -11.85
CA ASP A 108 -1.72 -1.87 -11.35
C ASP A 108 -2.50 -2.28 -10.09
N LYS A 109 -1.98 -1.89 -8.92
CA LYS A 109 -2.64 -2.11 -7.63
C LYS A 109 -4.03 -1.48 -7.56
N SER A 110 -4.24 -0.36 -8.23
CA SER A 110 -5.54 0.32 -8.23
C SER A 110 -6.56 -0.43 -9.09
N ARG A 111 -6.12 -1.13 -10.14
CA ARG A 111 -6.96 -2.11 -10.87
C ARG A 111 -7.34 -3.28 -9.97
N LEU A 112 -6.40 -3.84 -9.21
CA LEU A 112 -6.69 -4.92 -8.26
C LEU A 112 -7.67 -4.48 -7.16
N ALA A 113 -7.51 -3.28 -6.61
CA ALA A 113 -8.45 -2.74 -5.63
C ALA A 113 -9.87 -2.60 -6.22
N ARG A 114 -10.02 -2.03 -7.42
CA ARG A 114 -11.33 -1.92 -8.09
C ARG A 114 -11.95 -3.29 -8.40
N LEU A 115 -11.11 -4.29 -8.70
CA LEU A 115 -11.58 -5.65 -8.88
C LEU A 115 -12.13 -6.21 -7.55
N ALA A 116 -11.42 -5.97 -6.45
CA ALA A 116 -11.86 -6.39 -5.12
C ALA A 116 -13.16 -5.70 -4.67
N GLU A 117 -13.32 -4.41 -4.98
CA GLU A 117 -14.57 -3.67 -4.75
C GLU A 117 -15.74 -4.32 -5.49
N ARG A 118 -15.54 -4.74 -6.75
CA ARG A 118 -16.63 -5.30 -7.57
C ARG A 118 -17.00 -6.73 -7.22
N ILE A 119 -16.02 -7.60 -6.95
CA ILE A 119 -16.28 -9.03 -6.74
C ILE A 119 -16.85 -9.30 -5.33
N TRP A 120 -16.34 -8.60 -4.30
CA TRP A 120 -16.69 -8.87 -2.90
C TRP A 120 -17.46 -7.71 -2.23
N ASP A 121 -17.98 -6.76 -3.01
CA ASP A 121 -18.69 -5.56 -2.53
C ASP A 121 -17.95 -4.82 -1.40
N LEU A 122 -16.61 -4.79 -1.49
CA LEU A 122 -15.79 -4.21 -0.44
C LEU A 122 -15.79 -2.70 -0.53
N SER A 123 -15.79 -2.04 0.65
CA SER A 123 -15.53 -0.61 0.69
C SER A 123 -14.19 -0.27 -0.01
N PRO A 124 -14.06 0.90 -0.67
CA PRO A 124 -12.81 1.28 -1.34
C PRO A 124 -11.59 1.31 -0.42
N ARG A 125 -11.80 1.54 0.88
CA ARG A 125 -10.71 1.49 1.87
C ARG A 125 -10.27 0.05 2.10
N THR A 126 -11.21 -0.86 2.33
CA THR A 126 -10.96 -2.28 2.58
C THR A 126 -10.31 -2.96 1.38
N ALA A 127 -10.85 -2.75 0.18
CA ALA A 127 -10.29 -3.26 -1.07
C ALA A 127 -8.82 -2.83 -1.28
N ARG A 128 -8.50 -1.58 -0.94
CA ARG A 128 -7.12 -1.07 -1.01
C ARG A 128 -6.17 -1.67 0.00
N ILE A 129 -6.68 -2.09 1.16
CA ILE A 129 -5.90 -2.82 2.16
C ILE A 129 -5.53 -4.18 1.57
N PHE A 130 -6.50 -4.97 1.10
CA PHE A 130 -6.24 -6.28 0.51
C PHE A 130 -5.33 -6.23 -0.73
N ALA A 131 -5.58 -5.30 -1.66
CA ALA A 131 -4.69 -5.11 -2.80
C ALA A 131 -3.27 -4.68 -2.36
N GLY A 132 -3.15 -3.99 -1.22
CA GLY A 132 -1.87 -3.67 -0.58
C GLY A 132 -1.17 -4.90 -0.01
N GLU A 133 -1.91 -5.80 0.64
CA GLU A 133 -1.40 -7.07 1.19
C GLU A 133 -0.93 -8.00 0.08
N VAL A 134 -1.74 -8.24 -0.95
CA VAL A 134 -1.37 -9.05 -2.12
C VAL A 134 -0.10 -8.48 -2.77
N GLU A 135 -0.04 -7.17 -2.97
CA GLU A 135 1.17 -6.53 -3.50
C GLU A 135 2.40 -6.74 -2.61
N SER A 136 2.25 -6.64 -1.29
CA SER A 136 3.35 -6.89 -0.34
C SER A 136 3.85 -8.34 -0.39
N HIS A 137 3.03 -9.31 -0.84
CA HIS A 137 3.46 -10.69 -1.04
C HIS A 137 4.14 -10.90 -2.39
N ILE A 138 3.68 -10.23 -3.45
CA ILE A 138 4.22 -10.41 -4.81
C ILE A 138 5.54 -9.66 -5.01
N LEU A 139 5.63 -8.39 -4.59
CA LEU A 139 6.78 -7.54 -4.94
C LEU A 139 8.15 -8.03 -4.42
N PRO A 140 8.26 -8.72 -3.27
CA PRO A 140 9.53 -9.30 -2.82
C PRO A 140 9.98 -10.52 -3.64
N GLN A 141 9.10 -11.13 -4.42
CA GLN A 141 9.44 -12.31 -5.22
C GLN A 141 10.29 -11.89 -6.43
N GLU A 142 11.25 -12.73 -6.83
CA GLU A 142 12.11 -12.46 -8.00
C GLU A 142 11.36 -12.59 -9.33
N GLN A 143 10.11 -13.06 -9.28
CA GLN A 143 9.26 -13.27 -10.43
C GLN A 143 8.80 -11.93 -11.04
N ARG A 144 9.12 -11.74 -12.33
CA ARG A 144 8.76 -10.53 -13.08
C ARG A 144 7.39 -10.61 -13.76
N GLU A 145 6.77 -11.78 -13.74
CA GLU A 145 5.49 -12.03 -14.41
C GLU A 145 4.63 -13.00 -13.59
N ILE A 146 3.43 -12.58 -13.22
CA ILE A 146 2.47 -13.36 -12.44
C ILE A 146 1.20 -13.60 -13.26
N SER A 147 0.55 -14.75 -13.10
CA SER A 147 -0.72 -14.99 -13.78
C SER A 147 -1.86 -14.22 -13.09
N SER A 148 -2.84 -13.77 -13.87
CA SER A 148 -4.04 -13.11 -13.34
C SER A 148 -4.82 -14.00 -12.37
N ARG A 149 -4.87 -15.30 -12.66
CA ARG A 149 -5.45 -16.33 -11.78
C ARG A 149 -4.74 -16.40 -10.44
N GLU A 150 -3.41 -16.43 -10.42
CA GLU A 150 -2.65 -16.45 -9.18
C GLU A 150 -2.86 -15.17 -8.34
N VAL A 151 -2.94 -14.00 -8.99
CA VAL A 151 -3.28 -12.73 -8.30
C VAL A 151 -4.68 -12.83 -7.67
N LEU A 152 -5.64 -13.41 -8.38
CA LEU A 152 -7.00 -13.63 -7.87
C LEU A 152 -7.02 -14.63 -6.72
N ASP A 153 -6.27 -15.72 -6.81
CA ASP A 153 -6.15 -16.73 -5.75
C ASP A 153 -5.55 -16.14 -4.48
N MET A 154 -4.50 -15.31 -4.60
CA MET A 154 -3.93 -14.57 -3.47
C MET A 154 -4.96 -13.59 -2.87
N LEU A 155 -5.74 -12.90 -3.71
CA LEU A 155 -6.77 -11.98 -3.23
C LEU A 155 -7.90 -12.72 -2.51
N ASN A 156 -8.38 -13.82 -3.08
CA ASN A 156 -9.34 -14.74 -2.47
C ASN A 156 -8.86 -15.20 -1.10
N GLN A 157 -7.63 -15.71 -1.03
CA GLN A 157 -7.05 -16.16 0.22
C GLN A 157 -7.04 -15.04 1.28
N LYS A 158 -6.68 -13.81 0.90
CA LYS A 158 -6.69 -12.66 1.83
C LYS A 158 -8.10 -12.27 2.26
N VAL A 159 -9.09 -12.32 1.38
CA VAL A 159 -10.49 -12.02 1.74
C VAL A 159 -11.05 -13.13 2.67
N SER A 160 -10.77 -14.40 2.38
CA SER A 160 -11.17 -15.54 3.21
C SER A 160 -10.56 -15.50 4.60
N GLN A 161 -9.28 -15.12 4.73
CA GLN A 161 -8.61 -14.98 6.04
C GLN A 161 -9.30 -14.00 6.99
N PHE A 162 -10.13 -13.10 6.46
CA PHE A 162 -10.88 -12.11 7.24
C PHE A 162 -12.35 -12.48 7.40
N GLY A 163 -12.76 -13.70 6.99
CA GLY A 163 -14.13 -14.18 7.07
C GLY A 163 -15.10 -13.50 6.09
N LEU A 164 -14.57 -12.85 5.05
CA LEU A 164 -15.37 -12.08 4.09
C LEU A 164 -15.73 -12.88 2.83
N ALA A 165 -15.16 -14.07 2.64
CA ALA A 165 -15.38 -14.89 1.45
C ALA A 165 -16.73 -15.64 1.47
N ASP A 166 -17.24 -16.02 2.64
CA ASP A 166 -18.50 -16.76 2.77
C ASP A 166 -19.75 -15.86 2.68
N ALA A 167 -19.55 -14.53 2.70
CA ALA A 167 -20.63 -13.55 2.70
C ALA A 167 -21.09 -13.11 1.30
N VAL A 168 -20.37 -13.48 0.24
CA VAL A 168 -20.69 -13.08 -1.14
C VAL A 168 -20.52 -14.30 -2.06
N PRO A 169 -21.61 -14.86 -2.63
CA PRO A 169 -21.47 -15.88 -3.67
C PRO A 169 -20.73 -15.25 -4.85
N VAL A 170 -19.53 -15.76 -5.14
CA VAL A 170 -18.78 -15.38 -6.34
C VAL A 170 -19.50 -16.02 -7.52
N GLU A 171 -20.37 -15.26 -8.18
CA GLU A 171 -20.82 -15.67 -9.50
C GLU A 171 -19.58 -15.77 -10.40
N PRO A 172 -19.40 -16.88 -11.14
CA PRO A 172 -18.27 -17.02 -12.04
C PRO A 172 -18.31 -15.88 -13.04
N ILE A 173 -17.21 -15.13 -13.12
CA ILE A 173 -17.05 -14.04 -14.08
C ILE A 173 -17.28 -14.61 -15.47
N LYS A 174 -18.45 -14.34 -16.04
CA LYS A 174 -18.70 -14.53 -17.46
C LYS A 174 -18.07 -13.35 -18.19
N ASP A 175 -17.07 -13.66 -18.99
CA ASP A 175 -16.47 -12.85 -20.04
C ASP A 175 -15.65 -11.62 -19.58
N ALA A 176 -14.33 -11.77 -19.67
CA ALA A 176 -13.34 -10.70 -19.74
C ALA A 176 -12.42 -10.95 -20.94
#